data_AF-A0A6F9CA79-F1
#
_entry.id   AF-A0A6F9CA79-F1
#
_cell.length_a   1.000
_cell.length_b   1.000
_cell.length_c   1.000
_cell.angle_alpha   90.00
_cell.angle_beta   90.00
_cell.angle_gamma   90.00
#
_symmetry.space_group_name_H-M   'P 1'
#
loop_
_entity.id
_entity.type
_entity.pdbx_description
1 polymer ?
#
loop_
_entity_poly.entity_id
_entity_poly.type
_entity_poly.pdbx_seq_one_letter_code
_entity_poly.pdbx_strand_id
1 'polypeptide(L)'
;MDFSTGLYTLSSCLAHEYHFVKMNKNWTEAQRYCREKYTDLATIDNMEDMKRLVNTVDRGYNGSAWIGLYNQVNSWRWSLEDSGFYGDGEAEFRNWDSSDVKNTDQHCVVTGDQGTWWDDGCNIKYNSVCYNGNTTNISERFILSKESMTWEEGQSYCRQHYTDMASVRNLAESQKIGNMLPKESWAWIGLFRDWSWSDQSNSLFRYWHTGTPNNRYGNCVSANGQTTHVRQNFPSVATVIKKELREKGMSDDIKLRWKEQPDGKIFHKEEKEKK
;
A
#
# COMPACT_ATOMS: atom_id res chain seq x y z
N MET A 1 17.71 43.85 -23.04
CA MET A 1 18.43 42.93 -22.15
C MET A 1 17.49 42.66 -21.00
N ASP A 2 17.00 41.43 -20.89
CA ASP A 2 16.89 40.72 -19.61
C ASP A 2 16.50 39.28 -19.90
N PHE A 3 17.47 38.40 -19.73
CA PHE A 3 17.29 36.95 -19.77
C PHE A 3 16.82 36.53 -18.38
N SER A 4 15.53 36.24 -18.23
CA SER A 4 15.05 35.52 -17.05
C SER A 4 15.22 34.03 -17.31
N THR A 5 16.37 33.48 -16.89
CA THR A 5 16.64 32.05 -16.87
C THR A 5 15.74 31.39 -15.83
N GLY A 6 14.67 30.74 -16.28
CA GLY A 6 13.90 29.82 -15.48
C GLY A 6 14.77 28.61 -15.11
N LEU A 7 14.99 28.41 -13.82
CA LEU A 7 15.54 27.17 -13.28
C LEU A 7 14.49 26.07 -13.48
N TYR A 8 14.57 25.36 -14.61
CA TYR A 8 13.91 24.08 -14.76
C TYR A 8 14.59 23.11 -13.80
N THR A 9 13.91 22.75 -12.71
CA THR A 9 14.27 21.57 -11.93
C THR A 9 14.18 20.38 -12.88
N LEU A 10 15.33 19.84 -13.29
CA LEU A 10 15.40 18.54 -13.94
C LEU A 10 14.79 17.55 -12.96
N SER A 11 13.54 17.15 -13.21
CA SER A 11 12.97 15.94 -12.61
C SER A 11 13.93 14.83 -13.00
N SER A 12 14.77 14.41 -12.05
CA SER A 12 15.78 13.42 -12.31
C SER A 12 15.03 12.12 -12.57
N CYS A 13 14.92 11.75 -13.85
CA CYS A 13 14.52 10.42 -14.31
C CYS A 13 15.65 9.42 -13.99
N LEU A 14 16.16 9.45 -12.76
CA LEU A 14 17.14 8.52 -12.25
C LEU A 14 16.37 7.29 -11.81
N ALA A 15 16.25 6.36 -12.75
CA ALA A 15 16.39 4.93 -12.51
C ALA A 15 16.75 4.58 -11.04
N HIS A 16 15.83 3.97 -10.30
CA HIS A 16 16.13 3.45 -8.96
C HIS A 16 17.32 2.48 -9.00
N GLU A 17 18.28 2.69 -8.09
CA GLU A 17 19.36 1.74 -7.81
C GLU A 17 18.99 0.93 -6.57
N TYR A 18 18.99 -0.40 -6.71
CA TYR A 18 18.60 -1.32 -5.63
C TYR A 18 19.83 -2.10 -5.13
N HIS A 19 19.85 -2.36 -3.82
CA HIS A 19 20.89 -3.19 -3.19
C HIS A 19 20.24 -4.30 -2.36
N PHE A 20 20.57 -5.55 -2.66
CA PHE A 20 20.11 -6.69 -1.89
C PHE A 20 20.98 -6.90 -0.64
N VAL A 21 20.38 -6.79 0.56
CA VAL A 21 21.07 -6.98 1.83
C VAL A 21 20.67 -8.34 2.43
N LYS A 22 21.59 -9.30 2.40
CA LYS A 22 21.37 -10.66 2.92
C LYS A 22 21.62 -10.74 4.43
N MET A 23 20.75 -10.11 5.22
CA MET A 23 20.77 -10.17 6.68
C MET A 23 19.40 -10.58 7.23
N ASN A 24 19.39 -11.34 8.33
CA ASN A 24 18.14 -11.67 9.02
C ASN A 24 17.79 -10.56 10.02
N LYS A 25 16.76 -9.77 9.71
CA LYS A 25 16.27 -8.62 10.49
C LYS A 25 14.75 -8.59 10.46
N ASN A 26 14.11 -8.07 11.50
CA ASN A 26 12.70 -7.68 11.39
C ASN A 26 12.55 -6.42 10.51
N TRP A 27 11.32 -6.06 10.10
CA TRP A 27 11.11 -4.95 9.16
C TRP A 27 11.68 -3.63 9.67
N THR A 28 11.42 -3.28 10.94
CA THR A 28 11.90 -2.04 11.56
C THR A 28 13.43 -1.99 11.63
N GLU A 29 14.07 -3.11 11.97
CA GLU A 29 15.53 -3.23 11.97
C GLU A 29 16.12 -3.13 10.56
N ALA A 30 15.45 -3.71 9.56
CA ALA A 30 15.86 -3.63 8.16
C ALA A 30 15.75 -2.20 7.64
N GLN A 31 14.63 -1.52 7.92
CA GLN A 31 14.42 -0.11 7.59
C GLN A 31 15.50 0.79 8.19
N ARG A 32 15.74 0.65 9.50
CA ARG A 32 16.77 1.41 10.18
C ARG A 32 18.14 1.17 9.56
N TYR A 33 18.50 -0.09 9.29
CA TYR A 33 19.76 -0.43 8.63
C TYR A 33 19.88 0.21 7.24
N CYS A 34 18.81 0.14 6.43
CA CYS A 34 18.81 0.75 5.10
C CYS A 34 18.93 2.27 5.16
N ARG A 35 18.29 2.95 6.11
CA ARG A 35 18.46 4.41 6.30
C ARG A 35 19.84 4.80 6.83
N GLU A 36 20.51 3.92 7.56
CA GLU A 36 21.88 4.14 8.04
C GLU A 36 22.95 3.94 6.95
N LYS A 37 22.67 3.13 5.93
CA LYS A 37 23.66 2.71 4.91
C LYS A 37 23.34 3.12 3.48
N TYR A 38 22.08 3.38 3.20
CA TYR A 38 21.48 3.72 1.90
C TYR A 38 20.39 4.78 2.12
N THR A 39 19.42 4.90 1.20
CA THR A 39 18.30 5.84 1.34
C THR A 39 17.21 5.32 2.28
N ASP A 40 16.55 4.20 1.93
CA ASP A 40 15.54 3.52 2.74
C ASP A 40 15.36 2.08 2.21
N LEU A 41 14.38 1.33 2.73
CA LEU A 41 13.87 0.14 2.06
C LEU A 41 13.29 0.49 0.68
N ALA A 42 13.37 -0.47 -0.24
CA ALA A 42 13.04 -0.25 -1.64
C ALA A 42 11.57 0.17 -1.85
N THR A 43 11.39 1.27 -2.58
CA THR A 43 10.15 1.68 -3.24
C THR A 43 10.14 1.19 -4.67
N ILE A 44 8.97 0.85 -5.19
CA ILE A 44 8.78 0.36 -6.56
C ILE A 44 7.74 1.24 -7.23
N ASP A 45 8.08 1.90 -8.33
CA ASP A 45 7.13 2.80 -9.03
C ASP A 45 6.42 2.13 -10.20
N ASN A 46 7.04 1.08 -10.77
CA ASN A 46 6.55 0.44 -11.97
C ASN A 46 7.17 -0.96 -12.17
N MET A 47 6.81 -1.61 -13.27
CA MET A 47 7.32 -2.94 -13.60
C MET A 47 8.81 -2.97 -13.97
N GLU A 48 9.40 -1.85 -14.42
CA GLU A 48 10.84 -1.76 -14.68
C GLU A 48 11.63 -1.78 -13.38
N ASP A 49 11.17 -1.04 -12.38
CA ASP A 49 11.69 -1.08 -11.01
C ASP A 49 11.59 -2.47 -10.39
N MET A 50 10.44 -3.14 -10.56
CA MET A 50 10.27 -4.52 -10.11
C MET A 50 11.31 -5.45 -10.75
N LYS A 51 11.53 -5.34 -12.07
CA LYS A 51 12.55 -6.12 -12.78
C LYS A 51 13.96 -5.82 -12.26
N ARG A 52 14.29 -4.55 -12.04
CA ARG A 52 15.59 -4.13 -11.48
C ARG A 52 15.80 -4.73 -10.10
N LEU A 53 14.81 -4.59 -9.20
CA LEU A 53 14.83 -5.14 -7.85
C LEU A 53 15.07 -6.65 -7.87
N VAL A 54 14.30 -7.41 -8.66
CA VAL A 54 14.45 -8.88 -8.77
C VAL A 54 15.84 -9.27 -9.30
N ASN A 55 16.41 -8.50 -10.22
CA ASN A 55 17.74 -8.75 -10.77
C ASN A 55 18.89 -8.50 -9.78
N THR A 56 18.67 -7.77 -8.68
CA THR A 56 19.70 -7.55 -7.65
C THR A 56 19.87 -8.73 -6.69
N VAL A 57 18.90 -9.64 -6.65
CA VAL A 57 18.90 -10.76 -5.72
C VAL A 57 19.87 -11.84 -6.21
N ASP A 58 20.72 -12.33 -5.29
CA ASP A 58 21.69 -13.38 -5.60
C ASP A 58 21.03 -14.60 -6.26
N ARG A 59 21.64 -15.08 -7.36
CA ARG A 59 21.24 -16.32 -8.03
C ARG A 59 21.36 -17.49 -7.05
N GLY A 60 20.22 -17.99 -6.56
CA GLY A 60 20.13 -19.08 -5.59
C GLY A 60 19.49 -18.69 -4.25
N TYR A 61 19.19 -17.40 -4.03
CA TYR A 61 18.37 -16.99 -2.90
C TYR A 61 16.92 -17.45 -3.09
N ASN A 62 16.39 -18.16 -2.09
CA ASN A 62 15.02 -18.69 -2.10
C ASN A 62 14.19 -18.12 -0.93
N GLY A 63 14.61 -16.98 -0.37
CA GLY A 63 13.91 -16.30 0.71
C GLY A 63 13.12 -15.08 0.23
N SER A 64 12.67 -14.27 1.18
CA SER A 64 12.01 -12.99 0.92
C SER A 64 12.83 -11.86 1.56
N ALA A 65 12.93 -10.73 0.88
CA ALA A 65 13.56 -9.50 1.38
C ALA A 65 12.50 -8.48 1.77
N TRP A 66 12.67 -7.76 2.87
CA TRP A 66 11.79 -6.64 3.19
C TRP A 66 11.88 -5.54 2.12
N ILE A 67 10.72 -4.97 1.75
CA ILE A 67 10.63 -3.76 0.93
C ILE A 67 9.95 -2.65 1.72
N GLY A 68 9.94 -1.43 1.18
CA GLY A 68 9.47 -0.25 1.87
C GLY A 68 7.95 -0.19 2.07
N LEU A 69 7.19 -1.07 1.41
CA LEU A 69 5.73 -1.08 1.51
C LEU A 69 5.29 -1.63 2.88
N TYR A 70 4.46 -0.87 3.58
CA TYR A 70 3.94 -1.21 4.90
C TYR A 70 2.57 -0.57 5.13
N ASN A 71 1.77 -1.16 6.00
CA ASN A 71 0.48 -0.66 6.43
C ASN A 71 0.65 -0.04 7.82
N GLN A 72 0.44 1.26 7.93
CA GLN A 72 0.36 1.87 9.25
C GLN A 72 -1.05 1.61 9.80
N VAL A 73 -1.16 0.76 10.82
CA VAL A 73 -2.47 0.37 11.42
C VAL A 73 -3.33 1.58 11.81
N ASN A 74 -2.69 2.73 12.13
CA ASN A 74 -3.35 3.96 12.54
C ASN A 74 -3.34 5.08 11.48
N SER A 75 -2.98 4.80 10.22
CA SER A 75 -2.96 5.81 9.14
C SER A 75 -4.31 6.01 8.45
N TRP A 76 -5.40 5.95 9.22
CA TRP A 76 -6.73 6.24 8.72
C TRP A 76 -6.81 7.69 8.25
N ARG A 77 -7.20 7.89 6.99
CA ARG A 77 -7.35 9.21 6.37
C ARG A 77 -8.69 9.32 5.66
N TRP A 78 -9.19 10.54 5.58
CA TRP A 78 -10.41 10.84 4.84
C TRP A 78 -10.13 10.94 3.34
N SER A 79 -11.09 10.53 2.53
CA SER A 79 -11.02 10.62 1.06
C SER A 79 -10.98 12.05 0.55
N LEU A 80 -11.59 12.99 1.28
CA LEU A 80 -11.54 14.40 0.98
C LEU A 80 -10.22 14.98 1.51
N GLU A 81 -9.27 15.22 0.60
CA GLU A 81 -7.89 15.64 0.92
C GLU A 81 -7.71 17.16 1.12
N ASP A 82 -8.80 17.94 1.17
CA ASP A 82 -8.73 19.39 1.39
C ASP A 82 -8.43 19.71 2.86
N SER A 83 -7.19 20.12 3.16
CA SER A 83 -6.80 20.47 4.53
C SER A 83 -7.52 21.70 5.08
N GLY A 84 -7.99 22.61 4.22
CA GLY A 84 -8.75 23.79 4.63
C GLY A 84 -10.20 23.47 5.03
N PHE A 85 -10.68 22.25 4.73
CA PHE A 85 -12.01 21.79 5.11
C PHE A 85 -12.11 21.42 6.59
N TYR A 86 -11.01 20.95 7.19
CA TYR A 86 -11.00 20.45 8.57
C TYR A 86 -10.52 21.54 9.54
N GLY A 87 -11.29 21.78 10.60
CA GLY A 87 -10.83 22.50 11.77
C GLY A 87 -9.90 21.66 12.66
N ASP A 88 -9.37 22.30 13.72
CA ASP A 88 -8.48 21.64 14.69
C ASP A 88 -9.13 20.37 15.28
N GLY A 89 -8.52 19.21 15.04
CA GLY A 89 -8.98 17.92 15.56
C GLY A 89 -10.11 17.25 14.76
N GLU A 90 -10.68 17.93 13.75
CA GLU A 90 -11.80 17.39 12.98
C GLU A 90 -11.38 16.22 12.07
N ALA A 91 -10.17 16.29 11.50
CA ALA A 91 -9.62 15.22 10.66
C ALA A 91 -9.29 13.96 11.48
N GLU A 92 -9.06 14.11 12.79
CA GLU A 92 -8.68 13.06 13.74
C GLU A 92 -9.88 12.46 14.48
N PHE A 93 -11.08 13.02 14.36
CA PHE A 93 -12.27 12.50 15.02
C PHE A 93 -12.56 11.05 14.60
N ARG A 94 -12.80 10.17 15.56
CA ARG A 94 -13.13 8.77 15.31
C ARG A 94 -14.29 8.30 16.21
N ASN A 95 -15.33 7.70 15.62
CA ASN A 95 -16.47 7.11 16.34
C ASN A 95 -16.54 5.59 16.17
N TRP A 96 -15.40 4.92 16.34
CA TRP A 96 -15.32 3.45 16.28
C TRP A 96 -16.26 2.79 17.28
N ASP A 97 -16.91 1.71 16.87
CA ASP A 97 -17.64 0.86 17.80
C ASP A 97 -16.67 0.14 18.75
N SER A 98 -16.97 0.17 20.05
CA SER A 98 -16.09 -0.36 21.10
C SER A 98 -15.83 -1.87 21.02
N SER A 99 -16.62 -2.61 20.23
CA SER A 99 -16.47 -4.05 20.04
C SER A 99 -15.42 -4.43 19.00
N ASP A 100 -14.90 -3.47 18.21
CA ASP A 100 -13.98 -3.76 17.11
C ASP A 100 -12.51 -3.47 17.47
N VAL A 101 -11.72 -4.53 17.51
CA VAL A 101 -10.32 -4.50 17.92
C VAL A 101 -9.49 -4.11 16.69
N LYS A 102 -8.95 -2.89 16.70
CA LYS A 102 -8.21 -2.13 15.66
C LYS A 102 -7.06 -2.82 14.87
N ASN A 103 -7.18 -4.07 14.46
CA ASN A 103 -6.14 -4.83 13.75
C ASN A 103 -6.72 -5.84 12.76
N THR A 104 -7.85 -5.53 12.12
CA THR A 104 -8.42 -6.41 11.08
C THR A 104 -7.68 -6.20 9.75
N ASP A 105 -8.01 -7.01 8.74
CA ASP A 105 -7.54 -6.92 7.35
C ASP A 105 -8.39 -5.97 6.49
N GLN A 106 -9.30 -5.22 7.11
CA GLN A 106 -10.29 -4.38 6.46
C GLN A 106 -9.80 -2.93 6.37
N HIS A 107 -9.91 -2.31 5.20
CA HIS A 107 -9.21 -1.05 4.88
C HIS A 107 -10.16 0.13 4.62
N CYS A 108 -11.46 -0.13 4.61
CA CYS A 108 -12.51 0.84 4.33
C CYS A 108 -13.52 0.84 5.47
N VAL A 109 -14.18 1.97 5.73
CA VAL A 109 -15.01 2.11 6.93
C VAL A 109 -16.47 2.27 6.58
N VAL A 110 -17.30 1.49 7.26
CA VAL A 110 -18.75 1.66 7.27
C VAL A 110 -19.22 2.35 8.54
N THR A 111 -20.31 3.10 8.43
CA THR A 111 -21.11 3.57 9.56
C THR A 111 -22.42 2.81 9.62
N GLY A 112 -22.88 2.48 10.82
CA GLY A 112 -24.19 1.89 11.06
C GLY A 112 -25.25 2.91 11.48
N ASP A 113 -26.46 2.44 11.74
CA ASP A 113 -27.62 3.24 12.14
C ASP A 113 -27.48 3.97 13.49
N GLN A 114 -26.53 3.54 14.34
CA GLN A 114 -26.16 4.25 15.57
C GLN A 114 -25.08 5.32 15.36
N GLY A 115 -24.56 5.47 14.14
CA GLY A 115 -23.46 6.37 13.81
C GLY A 115 -22.08 5.88 14.23
N THR A 116 -21.98 4.71 14.88
CA THR A 116 -20.70 4.05 15.19
C THR A 116 -20.12 3.36 13.96
N TRP A 117 -18.81 3.13 13.96
CA TRP A 117 -18.04 2.71 12.79
C TRP A 117 -17.36 1.36 12.97
N TRP A 118 -17.24 0.63 11.86
CA TRP A 118 -16.49 -0.62 11.71
C TRP A 118 -15.62 -0.54 10.47
N ASP A 119 -14.49 -1.25 10.46
CA ASP A 119 -13.80 -1.49 9.21
C ASP A 119 -14.38 -2.70 8.48
N ASP A 120 -14.45 -2.61 7.15
CA ASP A 120 -14.84 -3.70 6.29
C ASP A 120 -14.02 -3.79 4.99
N GLY A 121 -14.15 -4.91 4.28
CA GLY A 121 -13.46 -5.15 3.03
C GLY A 121 -13.97 -4.18 1.96
N CYS A 122 -13.06 -3.39 1.38
CA CYS A 122 -13.40 -2.36 0.39
C CYS A 122 -14.19 -2.87 -0.83
N ASN A 123 -14.14 -4.18 -1.11
CA ASN A 123 -14.83 -4.84 -2.23
C ASN A 123 -16.27 -5.27 -1.91
N ILE A 124 -16.73 -5.13 -0.66
CA ILE A 124 -18.13 -5.40 -0.29
C ILE A 124 -19.01 -4.25 -0.81
N LYS A 125 -20.25 -4.57 -1.20
CA LYS A 125 -21.18 -3.58 -1.74
C LYS A 125 -22.09 -3.03 -0.65
N TYR A 126 -21.96 -1.73 -0.36
CA TYR A 126 -22.86 -0.96 0.50
C TYR A 126 -23.29 0.32 -0.19
N ASN A 127 -24.40 0.91 0.25
CA ASN A 127 -24.70 2.29 -0.10
C ASN A 127 -23.60 3.21 0.44
N SER A 128 -23.38 4.35 -0.19
CA SER A 128 -22.32 5.30 0.17
C SER A 128 -22.94 6.61 0.66
N VAL A 129 -22.39 7.18 1.72
CA VAL A 129 -22.77 8.51 2.20
C VAL A 129 -21.90 9.52 1.48
N CYS A 130 -22.48 10.34 0.61
CA CYS A 130 -21.80 11.42 -0.08
C CYS A 130 -21.89 12.72 0.72
N TYR A 131 -20.85 13.54 0.62
CA TYR A 131 -20.80 14.91 1.12
C TYR A 131 -21.00 15.90 -0.02
N ASN A 132 -21.92 16.85 0.17
CA ASN A 132 -22.17 17.96 -0.73
C ASN A 132 -21.71 19.28 -0.10
N GLY A 133 -20.54 19.75 -0.52
CA GLY A 133 -19.94 21.00 -0.07
C GLY A 133 -20.61 22.26 -0.61
N ASN A 134 -21.53 22.13 -1.57
CA ASN A 134 -22.21 23.29 -2.16
C ASN A 134 -23.40 23.81 -1.33
N THR A 135 -23.75 23.15 -0.21
CA THR A 135 -24.87 23.54 0.65
C THR A 135 -24.45 23.83 2.09
N THR A 136 -25.02 24.91 2.62
CA THR A 136 -24.91 25.26 4.04
C THR A 136 -25.94 24.53 4.90
N ASN A 137 -26.99 23.96 4.29
CA ASN A 137 -28.02 23.18 4.97
C ASN A 137 -27.46 21.80 5.37
N ILE A 138 -27.32 21.58 6.67
CA ILE A 138 -26.80 20.32 7.23
C ILE A 138 -27.62 19.12 6.74
N SER A 139 -28.92 19.27 6.49
CA SER A 139 -29.81 18.16 6.08
C SER A 139 -29.67 17.76 4.62
N GLU A 140 -29.06 18.60 3.79
CA GLU A 140 -28.74 18.30 2.39
C GLU A 140 -27.25 18.01 2.18
N ARG A 141 -26.45 18.17 3.24
CA ARG A 141 -25.00 18.01 3.22
C ARG A 141 -24.56 16.55 3.11
N PHE A 142 -25.36 15.63 3.66
CA PHE A 142 -25.12 14.19 3.59
C PHE A 142 -26.20 13.53 2.76
N ILE A 143 -25.80 12.76 1.74
CA ILE A 143 -26.71 12.11 0.80
C ILE A 143 -26.37 10.62 0.75
N LEU A 144 -27.36 9.76 1.00
CA LEU A 144 -27.18 8.32 0.81
C LEU A 144 -27.34 7.97 -0.68
N SER A 145 -26.37 7.28 -1.27
CA SER A 145 -26.49 6.74 -2.61
C SER A 145 -27.66 5.76 -2.69
N LYS A 146 -28.31 5.68 -3.85
CA LYS A 146 -29.41 4.72 -4.06
C LYS A 146 -28.90 3.30 -4.32
N GLU A 147 -27.74 3.19 -4.96
CA GLU A 147 -27.14 1.92 -5.34
C GLU A 147 -26.02 1.53 -4.38
N SER A 148 -25.89 0.23 -4.15
CA SER A 148 -24.81 -0.36 -3.34
C SER A 148 -23.59 -0.63 -4.22
N MET A 149 -22.43 -0.16 -3.78
CA MET A 149 -21.18 -0.11 -4.55
C MET A 149 -20.00 -0.54 -3.67
N THR A 150 -18.88 -0.93 -4.29
CA THR A 150 -17.61 -1.03 -3.55
C THR A 150 -17.18 0.34 -3.04
N TRP A 151 -16.23 0.41 -2.11
CA TRP A 151 -15.80 1.70 -1.55
C TRP A 151 -15.25 2.64 -2.63
N GLU A 152 -14.43 2.13 -3.57
CA GLU A 152 -13.84 2.91 -4.65
C GLU A 152 -14.88 3.35 -5.70
N GLU A 153 -15.83 2.46 -6.03
CA GLU A 153 -16.98 2.81 -6.88
C GLU A 153 -17.83 3.90 -6.23
N GLY A 154 -18.11 3.77 -4.92
CA GLY A 154 -18.88 4.72 -4.13
C GLY A 154 -18.21 6.09 -4.02
N GLN A 155 -16.89 6.13 -3.82
CA GLN A 155 -16.11 7.36 -3.78
C GLN A 155 -16.17 8.07 -5.13
N SER A 156 -15.96 7.31 -6.22
CA SER A 156 -16.03 7.82 -7.58
C SER A 156 -17.40 8.40 -7.89
N TYR A 157 -18.46 7.69 -7.50
CA TYR A 157 -19.84 8.18 -7.61
C TYR A 157 -20.05 9.49 -6.84
N CYS A 158 -19.62 9.57 -5.58
CA CYS A 158 -19.80 10.77 -4.79
C CYS A 158 -19.02 11.98 -5.36
N ARG A 159 -17.81 11.77 -5.91
CA ARG A 159 -17.04 12.82 -6.58
C ARG A 159 -17.64 13.25 -7.92
N GLN A 160 -18.33 12.33 -8.62
CA GLN A 160 -18.99 12.65 -9.88
C GLN A 160 -20.27 13.49 -9.68
N HIS A 161 -21.00 13.24 -8.59
CA HIS A 161 -22.32 13.83 -8.36
C HIS A 161 -22.35 14.91 -7.26
N TYR A 162 -21.38 14.91 -6.36
CA TYR A 162 -21.27 15.81 -5.20
C TYR A 162 -19.81 16.26 -5.03
N THR A 163 -19.32 16.38 -3.79
CA THR A 163 -17.92 16.78 -3.52
C THR A 163 -17.02 15.57 -3.34
N ASP A 164 -17.33 14.68 -2.40
CA ASP A 164 -16.62 13.42 -2.14
C ASP A 164 -17.51 12.50 -1.29
N MET A 165 -17.06 11.30 -0.95
CA MET A 165 -17.62 10.50 0.12
C MET A 165 -17.48 11.23 1.46
N ALA A 166 -18.43 11.00 2.37
CA ALA A 166 -18.57 11.80 3.57
C ALA A 166 -17.40 11.64 4.54
N SER A 167 -16.82 12.78 4.90
CA SER A 167 -15.97 12.90 6.08
C SER A 167 -16.82 13.23 7.29
N VAL A 168 -16.54 12.59 8.42
CA VAL A 168 -17.31 12.76 9.66
C VAL A 168 -16.43 13.44 10.69
N ARG A 169 -16.75 14.69 11.00
CA ARG A 169 -15.83 15.59 11.73
C ARG A 169 -16.10 15.66 13.23
N ASN A 170 -17.28 15.22 13.66
CA ASN A 170 -17.69 15.23 15.06
C ASN A 170 -18.88 14.28 15.29
N LEU A 171 -19.24 14.15 16.58
CA LEU A 171 -20.33 13.27 17.01
C LEU A 171 -21.70 13.67 16.42
N ALA A 172 -21.96 14.96 16.22
CA ALA A 172 -23.24 15.42 15.69
C ALA A 172 -23.43 15.01 14.22
N GLU A 173 -22.37 15.10 13.40
CA GLU A 173 -22.39 14.59 12.02
C GLU A 173 -22.55 13.07 12.00
N SER A 174 -21.81 12.36 12.87
CA SER A 174 -21.89 10.91 13.01
C SER A 174 -23.32 10.43 13.36
N GLN A 175 -23.96 11.05 14.35
CA GLN A 175 -25.34 10.73 14.74
C GLN A 175 -26.34 11.06 13.62
N LYS A 176 -26.14 12.17 12.92
CA LYS A 176 -26.98 12.54 11.78
C LYS A 176 -26.93 11.50 10.67
N ILE A 177 -25.72 11.03 10.33
CA ILE A 177 -25.51 9.99 9.33
C ILE A 177 -26.11 8.66 9.81
N GLY A 178 -25.97 8.30 11.09
CA GLY A 178 -26.65 7.11 11.62
C GLY A 178 -28.17 7.18 11.46
N ASN A 179 -28.78 8.30 11.85
CA ASN A 179 -30.23 8.50 11.81
C ASN A 179 -30.85 8.49 10.40
N MET A 180 -30.07 8.70 9.34
CA MET A 180 -30.55 8.61 7.95
C MET A 180 -30.48 7.18 7.39
N LEU A 181 -29.82 6.25 8.07
CA LEU A 181 -29.74 4.86 7.65
C LEU A 181 -30.97 4.07 8.12
N PRO A 182 -31.46 3.10 7.31
CA PRO A 182 -32.37 2.08 7.80
C PRO A 182 -31.80 1.35 9.02
N LYS A 183 -32.68 0.86 9.90
CA LYS A 183 -32.23 0.07 11.05
C LYS A 183 -31.44 -1.16 10.61
N GLU A 184 -30.40 -1.50 11.37
CA GLU A 184 -29.54 -2.66 11.09
C GLU A 184 -28.91 -2.64 9.69
N SER A 185 -28.59 -1.45 9.17
CA SER A 185 -27.93 -1.27 7.88
C SER A 185 -26.62 -0.49 8.02
N TRP A 186 -25.78 -0.59 6.98
CA TRP A 186 -24.46 0.01 6.91
C TRP A 186 -24.28 0.77 5.61
N ALA A 187 -23.48 1.83 5.68
CA ALA A 187 -23.08 2.60 4.51
C ALA A 187 -21.60 2.99 4.57
N TRP A 188 -20.96 3.07 3.41
CA TRP A 188 -19.59 3.55 3.28
C TRP A 188 -19.50 5.03 3.67
N ILE A 189 -18.45 5.35 4.43
CA ILE A 189 -17.96 6.71 4.67
C ILE A 189 -16.55 6.85 4.11
N GLY A 190 -16.10 8.09 3.92
CA GLY A 190 -14.83 8.39 3.24
C GLY A 190 -13.58 8.02 4.03
N LEU A 191 -13.70 7.38 5.19
CA LEU A 191 -12.54 6.96 5.99
C LEU A 191 -11.98 5.66 5.42
N PHE A 192 -10.69 5.67 5.13
CA PHE A 192 -9.98 4.50 4.63
C PHE A 192 -8.53 4.51 5.11
N ARG A 193 -7.84 3.38 4.96
CA ARG A 193 -6.39 3.28 5.08
C ARG A 193 -5.84 2.58 3.85
N ASP A 194 -4.59 2.85 3.53
CA ASP A 194 -3.89 2.20 2.44
C ASP A 194 -2.42 1.98 2.83
N TRP A 195 -1.77 1.09 2.09
CA TRP A 195 -0.34 0.85 2.17
C TRP A 195 0.44 2.11 1.80
N SER A 196 1.47 2.39 2.59
CA SER A 196 2.38 3.50 2.41
C SER A 196 3.79 2.99 2.14
N TRP A 197 4.60 3.78 1.45
CA TRP A 197 6.03 3.50 1.30
C TRP A 197 6.83 4.16 2.40
N SER A 198 7.84 3.45 2.91
CA SER A 198 8.65 3.88 4.06
C SER A 198 9.41 5.18 3.81
N ASP A 199 9.76 5.43 2.55
CA ASP A 199 10.44 6.64 2.09
C ASP A 199 9.50 7.84 1.88
N GLN A 200 8.20 7.68 2.17
CA GLN A 200 7.14 8.68 1.97
C GLN A 200 6.85 9.00 0.50
N SER A 201 7.30 8.14 -0.43
CA SER A 201 6.93 8.26 -1.84
C SER A 201 5.44 8.01 -2.07
N ASN A 202 4.92 8.63 -3.13
CA ASN A 202 3.51 8.53 -3.54
C ASN A 202 3.26 7.42 -4.57
N SER A 203 4.13 6.40 -4.64
CA SER A 203 3.95 5.33 -5.59
C SER A 203 2.66 4.56 -5.34
N LEU A 204 1.82 4.52 -6.37
CA LEU A 204 0.57 3.75 -6.40
C LEU A 204 0.78 2.30 -6.87
N PHE A 205 2.01 1.93 -7.23
CA PHE A 205 2.29 0.61 -7.77
C PHE A 205 2.11 -0.46 -6.70
N ARG A 206 1.33 -1.49 -7.02
CA ARG A 206 1.10 -2.65 -6.18
C ARG A 206 1.16 -3.89 -7.06
N TYR A 207 1.95 -4.88 -6.65
CA TYR A 207 2.11 -6.14 -7.37
C TYR A 207 1.91 -7.33 -6.43
N TRP A 208 0.67 -7.44 -5.96
CA TRP A 208 0.26 -8.47 -5.01
C TRP A 208 0.14 -9.84 -5.66
N HIS A 209 0.42 -10.89 -4.89
CA HIS A 209 0.07 -12.25 -5.26
C HIS A 209 -1.46 -12.45 -5.17
N THR A 210 -2.01 -13.37 -5.95
CA THR A 210 -3.43 -13.77 -5.85
C THR A 210 -3.83 -14.08 -4.41
N GLY A 211 -4.89 -13.44 -3.92
CA GLY A 211 -5.37 -13.60 -2.53
C GLY A 211 -4.64 -12.75 -1.49
N THR A 212 -3.78 -11.80 -1.91
CA THR A 212 -3.16 -10.78 -1.06
C THR A 212 -3.49 -9.38 -1.58
N PRO A 213 -3.47 -8.33 -0.73
CA PRO A 213 -3.08 -8.32 0.68
C PRO A 213 -4.10 -9.06 1.57
N ASN A 214 -3.62 -9.99 2.39
CA ASN A 214 -4.39 -10.60 3.47
C ASN A 214 -3.60 -10.37 4.77
N ASN A 215 -3.91 -9.32 5.53
CA ASN A 215 -3.09 -8.87 6.65
C ASN A 215 -3.06 -9.81 7.87
N ARG A 216 -3.41 -11.10 7.71
CA ARG A 216 -3.32 -12.16 8.73
C ARG A 216 -1.91 -12.36 9.29
N TYR A 217 -0.88 -11.86 8.62
CA TYR A 217 0.53 -12.19 8.93
C TYR A 217 1.44 -10.98 9.14
N GLY A 218 0.89 -9.77 9.20
CA GLY A 218 1.63 -8.55 9.55
C GLY A 218 1.37 -7.37 8.61
N ASN A 219 1.88 -6.22 9.03
CA ASN A 219 1.67 -4.93 8.38
C ASN A 219 2.85 -4.49 7.49
N CYS A 220 3.74 -5.42 7.15
CA CYS A 220 4.98 -5.13 6.44
C CYS A 220 5.12 -6.09 5.25
N VAL A 221 5.64 -5.60 4.12
CA VAL A 221 5.71 -6.37 2.88
C VAL A 221 7.13 -6.81 2.59
N SER A 222 7.27 -8.06 2.15
CA SER A 222 8.52 -8.59 1.62
C SER A 222 8.39 -8.91 0.13
N ALA A 223 9.47 -8.86 -0.64
CA ALA A 223 9.56 -9.33 -2.03
C ALA A 223 10.36 -10.62 -2.13
N ASN A 224 9.97 -11.54 -3.01
CA ASN A 224 10.84 -12.61 -3.47
C ASN A 224 10.94 -12.62 -5.01
N GLY A 225 11.76 -13.51 -5.57
CA GLY A 225 11.98 -13.63 -7.01
C GLY A 225 10.77 -14.10 -7.84
N GLN A 226 9.56 -14.08 -7.27
CA GLN A 226 8.30 -14.40 -7.95
C GLN A 226 7.24 -13.31 -7.74
N THR A 227 7.09 -12.77 -6.51
CA THR A 227 6.11 -11.73 -6.12
C THR A 227 6.44 -11.07 -4.76
N THR A 228 5.71 -10.02 -4.34
CA THR A 228 5.71 -9.56 -2.95
C THR A 228 4.90 -10.48 -2.03
N HIS A 229 5.55 -11.06 -1.02
CA HIS A 229 5.02 -12.01 -0.03
C HIS A 229 4.67 -11.37 1.32
N VAL A 230 3.68 -12.00 1.96
CA VAL A 230 3.75 -12.41 3.37
C VAL A 230 3.78 -13.95 3.41
N ARG A 231 4.69 -14.57 4.20
CA ARG A 231 5.11 -16.01 4.21
C ARG A 231 3.93 -17.02 4.13
N GLN A 232 3.93 -18.14 3.37
CA GLN A 232 4.92 -19.22 3.16
C GLN A 232 4.83 -19.98 1.80
N ASN A 233 5.97 -20.58 1.40
CA ASN A 233 6.26 -21.79 0.59
C ASN A 233 5.63 -22.06 -0.80
N PHE A 234 6.34 -21.72 -1.89
CA PHE A 234 6.30 -22.37 -3.23
C PHE A 234 7.63 -22.08 -4.02
N PRO A 235 7.93 -22.76 -5.16
CA PRO A 235 9.27 -23.31 -5.47
C PRO A 235 10.32 -22.29 -5.94
N SER A 236 11.59 -22.67 -5.88
CA SER A 236 12.75 -21.81 -6.15
C SER A 236 12.78 -21.12 -7.53
N VAL A 237 13.48 -19.97 -7.61
CA VAL A 237 13.78 -19.19 -8.83
C VAL A 237 14.30 -20.05 -10.00
N ALA A 238 15.01 -21.15 -9.71
CA ALA A 238 15.45 -22.09 -10.74
C ALA A 238 14.29 -22.73 -11.52
N THR A 239 13.14 -22.94 -10.87
CA THR A 239 11.94 -23.51 -11.47
C THR A 239 11.28 -22.53 -12.43
N VAL A 240 11.32 -21.23 -12.11
CA VAL A 240 10.78 -20.16 -12.97
C VAL A 240 11.66 -19.91 -14.17
N ILE A 241 12.98 -19.86 -13.98
CA ILE A 241 13.93 -19.69 -15.09
C ILE A 241 13.85 -20.88 -16.05
N LYS A 242 13.72 -22.12 -15.56
CA LYS A 242 13.50 -23.28 -16.43
C LYS A 242 12.17 -23.20 -17.19
N LYS A 243 11.11 -22.72 -16.54
CA LYS A 243 9.79 -22.53 -17.17
C LYS A 243 9.88 -21.49 -18.30
N GLU A 244 10.54 -20.36 -18.05
CA GLU A 244 10.65 -19.29 -19.04
C GLU A 244 11.59 -19.65 -20.21
N LEU A 245 12.63 -20.45 -19.95
CA LEU A 245 13.50 -21.00 -20.99
C LEU A 245 12.77 -22.04 -21.86
N ARG A 246 11.91 -22.88 -21.25
CA ARG A 246 11.01 -23.78 -21.98
C ARG A 246 10.01 -23.03 -22.85
N GLU A 247 9.39 -21.96 -22.32
CA GLU A 247 8.44 -21.11 -23.06
C GLU A 247 9.12 -20.38 -24.24
N LYS A 248 10.43 -20.16 -24.17
CA LYS A 248 11.26 -19.64 -25.26
C LYS A 248 11.85 -20.74 -26.18
N GLY A 249 11.38 -21.98 -26.06
CA GLY A 249 11.73 -23.10 -26.94
C GLY A 249 13.12 -23.71 -26.70
N MET A 250 13.72 -23.48 -25.53
CA MET A 250 15.07 -23.95 -25.21
C MET A 250 15.06 -25.32 -24.50
N SER A 251 16.04 -26.17 -24.83
CA SER A 251 16.16 -27.56 -24.33
C SER A 251 16.33 -27.66 -22.80
N ASP A 252 15.79 -28.74 -22.21
CA ASP A 252 15.88 -29.04 -20.77
C ASP A 252 17.31 -29.30 -20.25
N ASP A 253 18.25 -29.55 -21.16
CA ASP A 253 19.64 -29.90 -20.84
C ASP A 253 20.56 -28.69 -20.66
N ILE A 254 20.02 -27.48 -20.55
CA ILE A 254 20.82 -26.25 -20.37
C ILE A 254 21.56 -26.26 -19.03
N LYS A 255 22.87 -26.45 -19.09
CA LYS A 255 23.80 -26.23 -17.96
C LYS A 255 24.16 -24.76 -17.86
N LEU A 256 23.58 -24.07 -16.90
CA LEU A 256 23.93 -22.70 -16.55
C LEU A 256 25.35 -22.66 -15.95
N ARG A 257 26.23 -21.78 -16.46
CA ARG A 257 27.54 -21.48 -15.87
C ARG A 257 27.69 -19.99 -15.58
N TRP A 258 28.52 -19.67 -14.60
CA TRP A 258 28.78 -18.30 -14.15
C TRP A 258 29.68 -17.56 -15.13
N LYS A 259 29.50 -16.24 -15.22
CA LYS A 259 30.40 -15.33 -15.94
C LYS A 259 31.46 -14.85 -14.95
N GLU A 260 32.72 -15.19 -15.20
CA GLU A 260 33.84 -14.67 -14.43
C GLU A 260 34.00 -13.16 -14.67
N GLN A 261 34.28 -12.42 -13.60
CA GLN A 261 34.63 -11.00 -13.71
C GLN A 261 36.07 -10.85 -14.24
N PRO A 262 36.43 -9.71 -14.86
CA PRO A 262 37.74 -9.50 -15.46
C PRO A 262 38.93 -9.61 -14.48
N ASP A 263 38.68 -9.49 -13.19
CA ASP A 263 39.67 -9.57 -12.11
C ASP A 263 39.89 -11.00 -11.57
N GLY A 264 39.19 -12.00 -12.14
CA GLY A 264 39.39 -13.42 -11.85
C GLY A 264 39.02 -13.85 -10.42
N LYS A 265 38.35 -13.01 -9.62
CA LYS A 265 37.99 -13.35 -8.24
C LYS A 265 36.51 -13.73 -8.11
N ILE A 266 36.27 -14.89 -7.50
CA ILE A 266 34.95 -15.42 -7.18
C ILE A 266 34.81 -15.42 -5.65
N PHE A 267 34.47 -14.26 -5.07
CA PHE A 267 34.07 -14.03 -3.67
C PHE A 267 35.10 -14.25 -2.53
N HIS A 268 34.97 -13.42 -1.49
CA HIS A 268 35.59 -13.61 -0.17
C HIS A 268 34.66 -14.42 0.72
N LYS A 269 35.18 -15.46 1.38
CA LYS A 269 34.53 -16.20 2.46
C LYS A 269 35.11 -15.66 3.77
N GLU A 270 34.32 -14.99 4.59
CA GLU A 270 34.77 -14.66 5.95
C GLU A 270 34.85 -15.95 6.78
N GLU A 271 36.07 -16.26 7.24
CA GLU A 271 36.27 -17.27 8.27
C GLU A 271 35.86 -16.69 9.63
N LYS A 272 34.99 -17.40 10.34
CA LYS A 272 34.65 -17.07 11.73
C LYS A 272 35.89 -17.29 12.60
N GLU A 273 36.48 -16.21 13.10
CA GLU A 273 37.38 -16.32 14.25
C GLU A 273 36.57 -16.74 15.48
N LYS A 274 36.84 -17.94 15.98
CA LYS A 274 36.47 -18.34 17.34
C LYS A 274 37.44 -17.69 18.31
N LYS A 275 36.93 -16.90 19.25
CA LYS A 275 37.45 -16.83 20.62
C LYS A 275 36.29 -16.86 21.59
#